data_AF-A0A6P0YVZ6-F1
#
_entry.id   AF-A0A6P0YVZ6-F1
#
_cell.length_a   1.000
_cell.length_b   1.000
_cell.length_c   1.000
_cell.angle_alpha   90.00
_cell.angle_beta   90.00
_cell.angle_gamma   90.00
#
_symmetry.space_group_name_H-M   'P 1'
#
loop_
_entity.id
_entity.type
_entity.pdbx_description
1 polymer ?
#
loop_
_entity_poly.entity_id
_entity_poly.type
_entity_poly.pdbx_seq_one_letter_code
_entity_poly.pdbx_strand_id
1 'polypeptide(L)'
;STVRAVPINGITASIETVESGQYPLTQTLFLYLDQYQLNDQSTIRDWSNFYLNHLNEAIPTVSLLPLTPEQLNLTKQKWLSKTMTQPGLY
;
A
#
# COMPACT_ATOMS: atom_id res chain seq x y z
N SER A 1 4.95 -24.32 -5.11
CA SER A 1 5.18 -23.60 -6.39
C SER A 1 5.19 -22.12 -6.10
N THR A 2 6.17 -21.37 -6.59
CA THR A 2 6.18 -19.89 -6.47
C THR A 2 5.35 -19.31 -7.62
N VAL A 3 4.40 -18.42 -7.31
CA VAL A 3 3.65 -17.68 -8.32
C VAL A 3 4.57 -16.61 -8.91
N ARG A 4 4.67 -16.56 -10.24
CA ARG A 4 5.45 -15.56 -10.97
C ARG A 4 4.55 -14.79 -11.92
N ALA A 5 4.83 -13.49 -12.08
CA ALA A 5 4.14 -12.69 -13.09
C ALA A 5 4.40 -13.24 -14.49
N VAL A 6 3.36 -13.26 -15.32
CA VAL A 6 3.42 -13.80 -16.69
C VAL A 6 3.65 -12.65 -17.67
N PRO A 7 4.65 -12.71 -18.55
CA PRO A 7 4.83 -11.69 -19.59
C PRO A 7 3.61 -11.63 -20.52
N ILE A 8 3.19 -10.42 -20.90
CA ILE A 8 2.09 -10.20 -21.85
C ILE A 8 2.65 -9.45 -23.05
N ASN A 9 2.54 -10.02 -24.25
CA ASN A 9 3.10 -9.46 -25.49
C ASN A 9 4.61 -9.13 -25.40
N GLY A 10 5.37 -9.92 -24.64
CA GLY A 10 6.80 -9.69 -24.41
C GLY A 10 7.13 -8.64 -23.33
N ILE A 11 6.12 -8.02 -22.72
CA ILE A 11 6.28 -7.03 -21.64
C ILE A 11 6.19 -7.75 -20.30
N THR A 12 7.23 -7.62 -19.47
CA THR A 12 7.28 -8.20 -18.11
C THR A 12 6.60 -7.27 -17.12
N ALA A 13 5.99 -7.83 -16.07
CA ALA A 13 5.51 -7.04 -14.95
C ALA A 13 6.68 -6.53 -14.12
N SER A 14 6.94 -5.23 -14.17
CA SER A 14 7.92 -4.52 -13.34
C SER A 14 7.31 -3.20 -12.88
N ILE A 15 7.94 -2.54 -11.91
CA ILE A 15 7.50 -1.19 -11.48
C ILE A 15 7.45 -0.24 -12.68
N GLU A 16 8.49 -0.24 -13.51
CA GLU A 16 8.61 0.62 -14.69
C GLU A 16 7.50 0.39 -15.72
N THR A 17 7.22 -0.87 -16.07
CA THR A 17 6.21 -1.19 -17.10
C THR A 17 4.79 -1.00 -16.57
N VAL A 18 4.57 -1.17 -15.26
CA VAL A 18 3.29 -0.90 -14.60
C VAL A 18 3.02 0.60 -14.49
N GLU A 19 4.00 1.40 -14.07
CA GLU A 19 3.83 2.85 -13.91
C GLU A 19 3.73 3.58 -15.25
N SER A 20 4.41 3.09 -16.29
CA SER A 20 4.27 3.62 -17.65
C SER A 20 2.99 3.16 -18.37
N GLY A 21 2.20 2.26 -17.76
CA GLY A 21 0.98 1.70 -18.35
C GLY A 21 1.23 0.71 -19.51
N GLN A 22 2.48 0.30 -19.74
CA GLN A 22 2.85 -0.64 -20.79
C GLN A 22 2.45 -2.07 -20.44
N TYR A 23 2.47 -2.45 -19.16
CA TYR A 23 2.00 -3.75 -18.72
C TYR A 23 0.48 -3.73 -18.56
N PRO A 24 -0.28 -4.49 -19.37
CA PRO A 24 -1.72 -4.28 -19.51
C PRO A 24 -2.57 -4.89 -18.38
N LEU A 25 -1.97 -5.67 -17.48
CA LEU A 25 -2.69 -6.40 -16.44
C LEU A 25 -2.17 -6.04 -15.04
N THR A 26 -2.68 -4.96 -14.47
CA THR A 26 -2.30 -4.50 -13.13
C THR A 26 -3.50 -4.58 -12.20
N GLN A 27 -3.30 -5.17 -11.02
CA GLN A 27 -4.32 -5.23 -9.98
C GLN A 27 -3.81 -4.52 -8.73
N THR A 28 -4.41 -3.38 -8.43
CA THR A 28 -4.14 -2.65 -7.19
C THR A 28 -4.88 -3.30 -6.02
N LEU A 29 -4.17 -3.52 -4.92
CA LEU A 29 -4.77 -3.95 -3.66
C LEU A 29 -5.05 -2.72 -2.79
N PHE A 30 -6.28 -2.65 -2.27
CA PHE A 30 -6.71 -1.57 -1.39
C PHE A 30 -6.98 -2.11 0.00
N LEU A 31 -6.51 -1.38 1.02
CA LEU A 31 -6.86 -1.60 2.41
C LEU A 31 -7.91 -0.57 2.82
N TYR A 32 -9.07 -1.04 3.27
CA TYR A 32 -10.15 -0.19 3.78
C TYR A 32 -10.15 -0.23 5.29
N LEU A 33 -10.20 0.94 5.92
CA LEU A 33 -10.23 1.10 7.37
C LEU A 33 -11.43 1.98 7.75
N ASP A 34 -12.13 1.57 8.79
CA ASP A 34 -13.23 2.36 9.35
C ASP A 34 -12.67 3.50 10.21
N GLN A 35 -13.03 4.74 9.87
CA GLN A 35 -12.57 5.93 10.59
C GLN A 35 -13.06 5.97 12.05
N TYR A 36 -14.22 5.40 12.36
CA TYR A 36 -14.73 5.33 13.73
C TYR A 36 -13.90 4.38 14.57
N GLN A 37 -13.52 3.22 14.02
CA GLN A 37 -12.70 2.25 14.72
C GLN A 37 -11.26 2.73 14.97
N LEU A 38 -10.75 3.65 14.14
CA LEU A 38 -9.44 4.29 14.37
C LEU A 38 -9.41 5.15 15.64
N ASN A 39 -10.56 5.68 16.06
CA ASN A 39 -10.70 6.47 17.29
C ASN A 39 -10.85 5.57 18.52
N ASP A 40 -11.62 4.49 18.39
CA ASP A 40 -12.00 3.65 19.52
C ASP A 40 -10.99 2.53 19.83
N GLN A 41 -10.14 2.15 18.87
CA GLN A 41 -9.22 1.03 19.02
C GLN A 41 -7.78 1.39 18.63
N SER A 42 -6.96 1.71 19.63
CA SER A 42 -5.53 2.01 19.44
C SER A 42 -4.78 0.88 18.73
N THR A 43 -5.16 -0.38 18.93
CA THR A 43 -4.54 -1.55 18.28
C THR A 43 -4.64 -1.51 16.76
N ILE A 44 -5.76 -1.03 16.19
CA ILE A 44 -5.92 -0.93 14.72
C ILE A 44 -5.00 0.16 14.17
N ARG A 45 -4.88 1.29 14.87
CA ARG A 45 -3.97 2.37 14.51
C ARG A 45 -2.52 1.91 14.56
N ASP A 46 -2.12 1.22 15.62
CA ASP A 46 -0.75 0.74 15.82
C ASP A 46 -0.38 -0.34 14.79
N TRP A 47 -1.30 -1.27 14.51
CA TRP A 47 -1.12 -2.25 13.43
C TRP A 47 -0.99 -1.59 12.06
N SER A 48 -1.81 -0.58 11.76
CA SER A 48 -1.76 0.15 10.49
C SER A 48 -0.45 0.91 10.31
N ASN A 49 0.05 1.54 11.39
CA ASN A 49 1.37 2.18 11.41
C ASN A 49 2.49 1.18 11.13
N PHE A 50 2.45 0.02 11.80
CA PHE A 50 3.41 -1.06 11.56
C PHE A 50 3.35 -1.54 10.10
N TYR A 51 2.15 -1.83 9.59
CA TYR A 51 1.93 -2.29 8.22
C TYR A 51 2.54 -1.31 7.19
N LEU A 52 2.25 -0.01 7.31
CA LEU A 52 2.77 1.00 6.39
C LEU A 52 4.30 1.20 6.49
N ASN A 53 4.91 0.90 7.63
CA ASN A 53 6.36 1.02 7.81
C ASN A 53 7.12 -0.19 7.24
N HIS A 54 6.52 -1.37 7.27
CA HIS A 54 7.17 -2.61 6.84
C HIS A 54 6.62 -3.18 5.51
N LEU A 55 5.68 -2.48 4.86
CA LEU A 55 5.03 -2.94 3.64
C LEU A 55 6.04 -3.40 2.58
N ASN A 56 6.97 -2.52 2.20
CA ASN A 56 7.92 -2.81 1.13
C ASN A 56 8.98 -3.87 1.52
N GLU A 57 9.14 -4.17 2.81
CA GLU A 57 10.00 -5.28 3.28
C GLU A 57 9.29 -6.64 3.11
N ALA A 58 7.97 -6.67 3.29
CA ALA A 58 7.17 -7.90 3.20
C ALA A 58 6.80 -8.25 1.74
N ILE A 59 6.58 -7.26 0.88
CA ILE A 59 6.11 -7.43 -0.50
C ILE A 59 6.93 -8.44 -1.36
N PRO A 60 8.27 -8.48 -1.30
CA PRO A 60 9.07 -9.44 -2.08
C PRO A 60 8.74 -10.91 -1.76
N THR A 61 8.19 -11.20 -0.58
CA THR A 61 7.85 -12.56 -0.15
C THR A 61 6.55 -13.08 -0.75
N VAL A 62 5.70 -12.20 -1.28
CA VAL A 62 4.34 -12.51 -1.78
C VAL A 62 4.17 -12.28 -3.28
N SER A 63 5.27 -12.10 -4.03
CA SER A 63 5.27 -11.87 -5.49
C SER A 63 4.43 -10.65 -5.95
N LEU A 64 4.21 -9.68 -5.06
CA LEU A 64 3.61 -8.39 -5.40
C LEU A 64 4.69 -7.39 -5.82
N LEU A 65 4.29 -6.37 -6.59
CA LEU A 65 5.17 -5.23 -6.87
C LEU A 65 5.08 -4.22 -5.71
N PRO A 66 6.21 -3.73 -5.19
CA PRO A 66 6.19 -2.75 -4.11
C PRO A 66 5.74 -1.39 -4.64
N LEU A 67 5.22 -0.56 -3.73
CA LEU A 67 4.97 0.85 -4.03
C LEU A 67 6.32 1.55 -4.22
N THR A 68 6.36 2.52 -5.14
CA THR A 68 7.52 3.41 -5.24
C THR A 68 7.67 4.24 -3.96
N PRO A 69 8.89 4.74 -3.66
CA PRO A 69 9.11 5.58 -2.49
C PRO A 69 8.16 6.79 -2.42
N GLU A 70 7.85 7.42 -3.55
CA GLU A 70 6.88 8.53 -3.62
C GLU A 70 5.45 8.08 -3.31
N GLN A 71 4.98 6.97 -3.88
CA GLN A 71 3.65 6.41 -3.59
C GLN A 71 3.50 6.02 -2.12
N LEU A 72 4.53 5.39 -1.54
CA LEU A 72 4.53 5.02 -0.13
C LEU A 72 4.52 6.27 0.77
N ASN A 73 5.33 7.28 0.46
CA ASN A 73 5.34 8.53 1.21
C ASN A 73 4.01 9.27 1.12
N LEU A 74 3.40 9.36 -0.07
CA LEU A 74 2.07 9.94 -0.23
C LEU A 74 1.01 9.18 0.56
N THR A 75 1.09 7.84 0.59
CA THR A 75 0.20 7.00 1.38
C THR A 75 0.35 7.27 2.88
N LYS A 76 1.59 7.36 3.38
CA LYS A 76 1.88 7.72 4.78
C LYS A 76 1.39 9.13 5.12
N GLN A 77 1.57 10.11 4.24
CA GLN A 77 1.06 11.47 4.44
C GLN A 77 -0.47 11.49 4.51
N LYS A 78 -1.16 10.80 3.60
CA LYS A 78 -2.63 10.66 3.64
C LYS A 78 -3.07 10.01 4.95
N TRP A 79 -2.38 8.96 5.39
CA TRP A 79 -2.65 8.29 6.66
C TRP A 79 -2.48 9.22 7.87
N LEU A 80 -1.35 9.94 7.96
CA LEU A 80 -1.10 10.92 9.03
C LEU A 80 -2.15 12.04 9.00
N SER A 81 -2.53 12.55 7.83
CA SER A 81 -3.59 13.55 7.73
C SER A 81 -4.95 13.05 8.21
N LYS A 82 -5.22 11.74 8.19
CA LYS A 82 -6.49 11.20 8.71
C LYS A 82 -6.44 10.92 10.21
N THR A 83 -5.26 10.62 10.74
CA THR A 83 -5.06 10.24 12.15
C THR A 83 -4.60 11.41 13.03
N MET A 84 -4.05 12.49 12.46
CA MET A 84 -3.59 13.68 13.19
C MET A 84 -4.60 14.84 13.16
N THR A 85 -5.59 14.84 12.26
CA THR A 85 -6.52 15.98 12.06
C THR A 85 -7.81 15.86 12.89
N GLN A 86 -7.76 15.23 14.07
CA GLN A 86 -8.84 15.37 15.07
C GLN A 86 -8.32 15.85 16.43
N PRO A 87 -8.08 17.16 16.58
CA PRO A 87 -8.14 17.83 17.88
C PRO A 87 -9.59 18.28 18.18
N GLY A 88 -10.21 17.66 19.19
CA GLY A 88 -11.43 18.14 19.87
C GLY A 88 -12.49 17.04 20.08
N LEU A 89 -12.99 16.66 21.26
CA LEU A 89 -12.92 17.22 22.63
C LEU A 89 -12.77 18.75 22.70
N TYR A 90 -13.80 19.46 22.24
CA TYR A 90 -14.27 20.69 22.87
C TYR A 90 -15.74 20.51 23.22
#